data_AF-T0YEI9-F1
#
_entry.id   AF-T0YEI9-F1
#
_cell.length_a   1.000
_cell.length_b   1.000
_cell.length_c   1.000
_cell.angle_alpha   90.00
_cell.angle_beta   90.00
_cell.angle_gamma   90.00
#
_symmetry.space_group_name_H-M   'P 1'
#
loop_
_entity.id
_entity.type
_entity.pdbx_description
1 polymer ?
#
loop_
_entity_poly.entity_id
_entity_poly.type
_entity_poly.pdbx_seq_one_letter_code
_entity_poly.pdbx_strand_id
1 'polypeptide(L)'
;FPLDDLKTLARGRGVILMALERDEALRAVTLVDPAQGLVIQGTGRGGKTAQLVMTASQLQRHILMRARKGMSLESKISPLGFGAPLERSV
;
A
#
# COMPACT_ATOMS: atom_id res chain seq x y z
N PHE A 1 -2.65 -8.18 2.34
CA PHE A 1 -2.67 -9.38 3.19
C PHE A 1 -2.74 -8.96 4.65
N PRO A 2 -3.39 -9.74 5.54
CA PRO A 2 -3.41 -9.50 6.98
C PRO A 2 -2.01 -9.60 7.62
N LEU A 3 -1.75 -8.83 8.68
CA LEU A 3 -0.47 -8.86 9.37
C LEU A 3 -0.19 -10.23 10.02
N ASP A 4 -1.26 -10.94 10.42
CA ASP A 4 -1.21 -12.26 11.04
C ASP A 4 -0.59 -13.34 10.13
N ASP A 5 -0.54 -13.11 8.80
CA ASP A 5 0.14 -13.99 7.85
C ASP A 5 1.68 -13.92 7.94
N LEU A 6 2.22 -12.97 8.72
CA LEU A 6 3.66 -12.80 8.93
C LEU A 6 4.14 -13.62 10.13
N LYS A 7 5.08 -14.52 9.85
CA LYS A 7 5.81 -15.23 10.89
C LYS A 7 6.73 -14.26 11.63
N THR A 8 6.60 -14.23 12.96
CA THR A 8 7.56 -13.54 13.83
C THR A 8 8.86 -14.35 13.87
N LEU A 9 9.99 -13.68 13.62
CA LEU A 9 11.31 -14.29 13.60
C LEU A 9 12.27 -13.50 14.50
N ALA A 10 13.07 -14.20 15.29
CA ALA A 10 14.06 -13.57 16.16
C ALA A 10 15.26 -12.98 15.38
N ARG A 11 15.63 -13.58 14.24
CA ARG A 11 16.70 -13.13 13.35
C ARG A 11 16.61 -13.79 11.97
N GLY A 12 17.32 -13.24 10.98
CA GLY A 12 17.47 -13.81 9.64
C GLY A 12 16.98 -12.87 8.54
N ARG A 13 16.89 -13.38 7.30
CA ARG A 13 16.48 -12.60 6.12
C ARG A 13 15.01 -12.16 6.12
N GLY A 14 14.19 -12.68 7.02
CA GLY A 14 12.76 -12.39 7.07
C GLY A 14 11.93 -13.25 6.12
N VAL A 15 10.71 -12.80 5.84
CA VAL A 15 9.74 -13.45 4.96
C VAL A 15 9.40 -12.56 3.77
N ILE A 16 8.99 -13.15 2.65
CA ILE A 16 8.57 -12.41 1.46
C ILE A 16 7.21 -11.74 1.74
N LEU A 17 7.15 -10.43 1.56
CA LEU A 17 5.92 -9.62 1.66
C LEU A 17 5.12 -9.65 0.36
N MET A 18 5.77 -9.33 -0.76
CA MET A 18 5.19 -9.34 -2.11
C MET A 18 6.19 -9.91 -3.12
N ALA A 19 5.68 -10.45 -4.22
CA ALA A 19 6.52 -10.82 -5.36
C ALA A 19 6.94 -9.55 -6.12
N LEU A 20 8.22 -9.47 -6.45
CA LEU A 20 8.80 -8.42 -7.29
C LEU A 20 9.52 -9.11 -8.45
N GLU A 21 9.37 -8.56 -9.66
CA GLU A 21 10.11 -9.05 -10.83
C GLU A 21 11.55 -8.54 -10.83
N ARG A 22 12.34 -9.03 -11.79
CA ARG A 22 13.68 -8.51 -12.03
C ARG A 22 13.60 -6.99 -12.29
N ASP A 23 14.47 -6.24 -11.64
CA ASP A 23 14.57 -4.77 -11.72
C ASP A 23 13.41 -4.00 -11.04
N GLU A 24 12.48 -4.68 -10.36
CA GLU A 24 11.50 -4.05 -9.48
C GLU A 24 12.03 -3.92 -8.04
N ALA A 25 11.66 -2.83 -7.37
CA ALA A 25 12.02 -2.59 -5.98
C ALA A 25 10.80 -2.16 -5.16
N LEU A 26 10.74 -2.61 -3.91
CA LEU A 26 9.74 -2.16 -2.96
C LEU A 26 9.97 -0.69 -2.61
N ARG A 27 9.03 0.18 -2.99
CA ARG A 27 9.17 1.63 -2.79
C ARG A 27 8.74 2.10 -1.42
N ALA A 28 7.68 1.51 -0.87
CA ALA A 28 7.07 1.97 0.37
C ALA A 28 6.21 0.87 0.99
N VAL A 29 6.04 0.93 2.30
CA VAL A 29 5.18 0.04 3.09
C VAL A 29 4.48 0.87 4.15
N THR A 30 3.20 0.57 4.39
CA THR A 30 2.46 1.08 5.53
C THR A 30 1.51 0.01 6.05
N LEU A 31 1.17 0.10 7.33
CA LEU A 31 0.00 -0.58 7.86
C LEU A 31 -1.24 0.24 7.51
N VAL A 32 -2.36 -0.45 7.32
CA VAL A 32 -3.65 0.17 7.00
C VAL A 32 -4.75 -0.52 7.78
N ASP A 33 -5.78 0.22 8.14
CA ASP A 33 -7.06 -0.35 8.54
C ASP A 33 -7.94 -0.51 7.27
N PRO A 34 -8.29 -1.74 6.87
CA PRO A 34 -9.16 -1.98 5.72
C PRO A 34 -10.52 -1.29 5.78
N ALA A 35 -11.01 -0.95 6.98
CA ALA A 35 -12.30 -0.29 7.18
C ALA A 35 -12.23 1.24 7.01
N GLN A 36 -11.05 1.87 7.16
CA GLN A 36 -10.90 3.33 7.08
C GLN A 36 -10.52 3.82 5.67
N GLY A 37 -9.88 2.97 4.85
CA GLY A 37 -9.33 3.37 3.56
C GLY A 37 -7.90 3.90 3.68
N LEU A 38 -7.40 4.57 2.63
CA LEU A 38 -6.01 5.00 2.55
C LEU A 38 -5.85 6.31 1.76
N VAL A 39 -5.02 7.21 2.26
CA VAL A 39 -4.52 8.37 1.51
C VAL A 39 -3.05 8.15 1.20
N ILE A 40 -2.69 8.28 -0.09
CA ILE A 40 -1.31 8.25 -0.57
C ILE A 40 -0.93 9.66 -0.99
N GLN A 41 0.05 10.24 -0.31
CA GLN A 41 0.69 11.51 -0.65
C GLN A 41 1.93 11.21 -1.49
N GLY A 42 2.16 11.96 -2.56
CA GLY A 42 3.29 11.65 -3.43
C GLY A 42 3.48 12.58 -4.60
N THR A 43 4.27 12.11 -5.57
CA THR A 43 4.53 12.83 -6.81
C THR A 43 3.74 12.19 -7.94
N GLY A 44 2.90 12.97 -8.60
CA GLY A 44 2.10 12.54 -9.74
C GLY A 44 2.79 12.77 -11.09
N ARG A 45 1.99 12.80 -12.15
CA ARG A 45 2.46 13.10 -13.51
C ARG A 45 3.11 14.49 -13.55
N GLY A 46 4.29 14.57 -14.18
CA GLY A 46 5.00 15.84 -14.36
C GLY A 46 5.71 16.36 -13.10
N GLY A 47 5.98 15.51 -12.11
CA GLY A 47 6.79 15.88 -10.94
C GLY A 47 6.05 16.72 -9.89
N LYS A 48 4.74 16.94 -10.05
CA LYS A 48 3.94 17.75 -9.12
C LYS A 48 3.45 16.92 -7.95
N THR A 49 3.29 17.56 -6.79
CA THR A 49 2.61 16.95 -5.63
C THR A 49 1.21 16.52 -6.02
N ALA A 50 0.86 15.29 -5.63
CA ALA A 50 -0.42 14.68 -5.89
C ALA A 50 -0.86 13.86 -4.68
N GLN A 51 -2.17 13.67 -4.57
CA GLN A 51 -2.80 12.85 -3.55
C GLN A 51 -3.74 11.85 -4.23
N LEU A 52 -3.65 10.59 -3.83
CA LEU A 52 -4.63 9.56 -4.17
C LEU A 52 -5.38 9.16 -2.90
N VAL A 53 -6.71 9.26 -2.94
CA VAL A 53 -7.59 8.82 -1.86
C VAL A 53 -8.27 7.53 -2.29
N MET A 54 -8.16 6.49 -1.48
CA MET A 54 -8.82 5.21 -1.65
C MET A 54 -9.85 5.03 -0.54
N THR A 55 -11.09 4.78 -0.90
CA THR A 55 -12.14 4.36 0.05
C THR A 55 -11.83 2.97 0.59
N ALA A 56 -12.49 2.58 1.68
CA ALA A 56 -12.43 1.21 2.20
C ALA A 56 -12.74 0.15 1.13
N SER A 57 -13.81 0.35 0.34
CA SER A 57 -14.19 -0.58 -0.72
C SER A 57 -13.17 -0.65 -1.87
N GLN A 58 -12.50 0.46 -2.19
CA GLN A 58 -11.39 0.46 -3.14
C GLN A 58 -10.20 -0.30 -2.56
N LEU A 59 -9.79 0.02 -1.32
CA LEU A 59 -8.66 -0.62 -0.65
C LEU A 59 -8.82 -2.14 -0.53
N GLN A 60 -10.03 -2.62 -0.21
CA GLN A 60 -10.31 -4.05 -0.08
C GLN A 60 -9.99 -4.84 -1.35
N ARG A 61 -10.12 -4.26 -2.55
CA ARG A 61 -9.75 -4.93 -3.81
C ARG A 61 -8.26 -5.25 -3.92
N HIS A 62 -7.43 -4.50 -3.20
CA HIS A 62 -5.97 -4.67 -3.18
C HIS A 62 -5.51 -5.66 -2.09
N ILE A 63 -6.43 -6.21 -1.30
CA ILE A 63 -6.11 -7.21 -0.28
C ILE A 63 -6.08 -8.60 -0.93
N LEU A 64 -4.86 -9.05 -1.25
CA LEU A 64 -4.59 -10.40 -1.76
C LEU A 64 -3.82 -11.24 -0.73
N MET A 65 -3.63 -12.52 -1.04
CA MET A 65 -2.70 -13.40 -0.30
C MET A 65 -1.27 -12.84 -0.26
N ARG A 66 -0.52 -13.16 0.79
CA ARG A 66 0.90 -12.77 0.91
C ARG A 66 1.73 -13.32 -0.26
N ALA A 67 2.83 -12.63 -0.57
CA ALA A 67 3.78 -12.97 -1.64
C ALA A 67 3.19 -12.94 -3.06
N ARG A 68 1.97 -12.43 -3.25
CA ARG A 68 1.47 -12.03 -4.59
C ARG A 68 2.14 -10.73 -5.03
N LYS A 69 2.16 -10.46 -6.34
CA LYS A 69 2.68 -9.20 -6.91
C LYS A 69 1.84 -7.97 -6.54
N GLY A 70 0.56 -8.18 -6.20
CA GLY A 70 -0.40 -7.09 -6.00
C GLY A 70 -1.10 -6.69 -7.29
N MET A 71 -1.79 -5.55 -7.26
CA MET A 71 -2.49 -4.99 -8.42
C MET A 71 -2.07 -3.54 -8.64
N SER A 72 -2.12 -3.10 -9.90
CA SER A 72 -1.84 -1.71 -10.26
C SER A 72 -2.86 -0.77 -9.65
N LEU A 73 -2.40 0.40 -9.22
CA LEU A 73 -3.28 1.51 -8.85
C LEU A 73 -3.89 2.14 -10.10
N GLU A 74 -5.10 2.70 -9.95
CA GLU A 74 -5.78 3.43 -11.02
C GLU A 74 -5.01 4.69 -11.44
N SER A 75 -4.26 5.30 -10.52
CA SER A 75 -3.44 6.50 -10.76
C SER A 75 -1.94 6.20 -10.58
N LYS A 76 -1.13 6.76 -11.49
CA LYS A 76 0.34 6.72 -11.39
C LYS A 76 0.81 7.80 -10.41
N ILE A 77 1.07 7.39 -9.17
CA ILE A 77 1.63 8.21 -8.10
C ILE A 77 2.87 7.52 -7.52
N SER A 78 3.96 8.27 -7.34
CA SER A 78 5.13 7.82 -6.59
C SER A 78 4.95 8.21 -5.13
N PRO A 79 4.81 7.26 -4.18
CA PRO A 79 4.48 7.56 -2.80
C PRO A 79 5.63 8.27 -2.07
N LEU A 80 5.29 9.28 -1.29
CA LEU A 80 6.16 9.98 -0.33
C LEU A 80 5.64 9.89 1.11
N GLY A 81 4.34 9.63 1.29
CA GLY A 81 3.73 9.45 2.60
C GLY A 81 2.35 8.79 2.53
N PHE A 82 1.87 8.34 3.67
CA PHE A 82 0.57 7.70 3.83
C PHE A 82 -0.22 8.36 4.96
N GLY A 83 -1.54 8.30 4.88
CA GLY A 83 -2.43 8.76 5.94
C GLY A 83 -3.79 8.07 5.89
N ALA A 84 -4.59 8.26 6.92
CA ALA A 84 -5.99 7.87 6.91
C ALA A 84 -6.83 8.92 6.15
N PRO A 85 -7.89 8.51 5.44
CA PRO A 85 -8.88 9.47 4.95
C PRO A 85 -9.44 10.28 6.12
N LEU A 86 -9.49 11.60 5.97
CA LEU A 86 -10.15 12.44 6.98
C LEU A 86 -11.63 12.07 6.99
N GLU A 87 -12.15 11.65 8.14
CA GLU A 87 -13.59 11.48 8.32
C GLU A 87 -14.25 12.81 8.01
N ARG A 88 -15.03 12.86 6.93
CA ARG A 88 -15.96 13.97 6.75
C ARG A 88 -17.05 13.76 7.80
N SER A 89 -16.95 14.48 8.90
CA SER A 89 -18.05 14.64 9.85
C SER A 89 -19.30 15.03 9.04
N VAL A 90 -20.28 14.14 9.03
CA VAL A 90 -21.66 14.45 8.62
C VAL A 90 -22.39 14.97 9.84
#